data_AF-A0A069D2K9-F1
#
_entry.id   AF-A0A069D2K9-F1
#
_cell.length_a   1.000
_cell.length_b   1.000
_cell.length_c   1.000
_cell.angle_alpha   90.00
_cell.angle_beta   90.00
_cell.angle_gamma   90.00
#
_symmetry.space_group_name_H-M   'P 1'
#
loop_
_entity.id
_entity.type
_entity.pdbx_description
1 polymer ?
#
loop_
_entity_poly.entity_id
_entity_poly.type
_entity_poly.pdbx_seq_one_letter_code
_entity_poly.pdbx_strand_id
1 'polypeptide(L)'
;MYKQEFTFIQVGVKMIWKNNGYIYTNANGKNALGINDYIENPGGVGDFDVAYTPQAEYTFALDENEKTLTLSNDAFFGHYAGTSTYKIESLTDDALYLSCASKVESGNKWWYRFIPKEKNVKPVVPVKAVALAENFEKEKLSVDFKREEMGTLQHIYANPAPVPVNESKLVYLYQKTSAFYSNISYTVTGYKFDLTQMNKVRMKVYIPSYNNYEDVFATAGDWVTINKLQSQVAVKLQNSNLGTTSYTTQTEIVKANLQKDRWLELEFDFSSVKDRKDYDKIVIQFGGEGHAAPGIFFFDDFSFNK
;
A
#
# COMPACT_ATOMS: atom_id res chain seq x y z
N MET A 1 -15.72 -2.15 7.36
CA MET A 1 -16.41 -3.48 7.24
C MET A 1 -15.57 -4.70 7.67
N TYR A 2 -14.30 -4.86 7.25
CA TYR A 2 -13.54 -6.14 7.33
C TYR A 2 -12.90 -6.54 8.67
N LYS A 3 -13.24 -5.89 9.78
CA LYS A 3 -12.65 -6.20 11.10
C LYS A 3 -13.70 -6.59 12.15
N GLN A 4 -14.91 -6.96 11.74
CA GLN A 4 -15.99 -7.35 12.64
C GLN A 4 -15.88 -8.85 12.94
N GLU A 5 -16.03 -9.25 14.20
CA GLU A 5 -16.08 -10.66 14.60
C GLU A 5 -17.42 -10.97 15.28
N PHE A 6 -18.08 -12.04 14.84
CA PHE A 6 -19.36 -12.51 15.37
C PHE A 6 -19.20 -13.94 15.86
N THR A 7 -19.54 -14.20 17.12
CA THR A 7 -19.48 -15.55 17.72
C THR A 7 -20.89 -16.00 18.07
N PHE A 8 -21.34 -17.10 17.47
CA PHE A 8 -22.63 -17.72 17.75
C PHE A 8 -22.43 -18.87 18.74
N ILE A 9 -23.19 -18.85 19.84
CA ILE A 9 -23.17 -19.85 20.90
C ILE A 9 -24.58 -20.44 20.97
N GLN A 10 -24.70 -21.72 20.60
CA GLN A 10 -26.01 -22.40 20.53
C GLN A 10 -26.63 -22.61 21.92
N VAL A 11 -25.82 -22.99 22.91
CA VAL A 11 -26.30 -23.15 24.29
C VAL A 11 -26.62 -21.77 24.85
N GLY A 12 -27.90 -21.55 25.17
CA GLY A 12 -28.40 -20.25 25.64
C GLY A 12 -28.65 -19.22 24.53
N VAL A 13 -28.52 -19.61 23.24
CA VAL A 13 -28.90 -18.81 22.05
C VAL A 13 -28.31 -17.40 22.08
N LYS A 14 -26.97 -17.33 22.04
CA LYS A 14 -26.23 -16.08 22.23
C LYS A 14 -25.35 -15.72 21.03
N MET A 15 -25.30 -14.45 20.69
CA MET A 15 -24.35 -13.87 19.74
C MET A 15 -23.49 -12.82 20.45
N ILE A 16 -22.17 -12.95 20.35
CA ILE A 16 -21.23 -11.91 20.76
C ILE A 16 -20.75 -11.18 19.51
N TRP A 17 -20.87 -9.86 19.49
CA TRP A 17 -20.33 -9.02 18.43
C TRP A 17 -19.17 -8.21 18.97
N LYS A 18 -17.96 -8.57 18.53
CA LYS A 18 -16.76 -7.77 18.76
C LYS A 18 -16.56 -6.84 17.57
N ASN A 19 -16.82 -5.56 17.79
CA ASN A 19 -16.52 -4.52 16.81
C ASN A 19 -15.22 -3.79 17.16
N ASN A 20 -14.64 -3.12 16.17
CA ASN A 20 -13.42 -2.32 16.33
C ASN A 20 -13.75 -0.82 16.29
N GLY A 21 -14.83 -0.41 16.98
CA GLY A 21 -15.24 0.98 17.14
C GLY A 21 -16.15 1.55 16.03
N TYR A 22 -16.03 1.08 14.79
CA TYR A 22 -16.81 1.61 13.66
C TYR A 22 -17.60 0.53 12.91
N ILE A 23 -18.71 0.92 12.28
CA ILE A 23 -19.50 0.13 11.31
C ILE A 23 -19.58 0.87 9.98
N TYR A 24 -19.90 0.16 8.90
CA TYR A 24 -20.00 0.74 7.56
C TYR A 24 -21.47 1.00 7.17
N THR A 25 -21.76 2.13 6.53
CA THR A 25 -23.08 2.42 5.94
C THR A 25 -22.99 3.55 4.92
N ASN A 26 -23.97 3.66 4.03
CA ASN A 26 -24.13 4.84 3.19
C ASN A 26 -24.82 6.01 3.95
N ALA A 27 -25.01 7.13 3.24
CA ALA A 27 -25.67 8.34 3.75
C ALA A 27 -27.04 8.08 4.38
N ASN A 28 -27.88 7.26 3.73
CA ASN A 28 -29.22 6.96 4.22
C ASN A 28 -29.17 6.19 5.54
N GLY A 29 -28.32 5.16 5.63
CA GLY A 29 -28.17 4.41 6.88
C GLY A 29 -27.50 5.22 8.00
N LYS A 30 -26.53 6.09 7.68
CA LYS A 30 -25.96 7.04 8.66
C LYS A 30 -27.05 7.95 9.23
N ASN A 31 -27.87 8.54 8.38
CA ASN A 31 -28.96 9.42 8.78
C ASN A 31 -30.00 8.68 9.63
N ALA A 32 -30.31 7.43 9.28
CA ALA A 32 -31.22 6.58 10.04
C ALA A 32 -30.67 6.15 11.42
N LEU A 33 -29.35 6.00 11.56
CA LEU A 33 -28.70 5.73 12.85
C LEU A 33 -28.70 6.96 13.78
N GLY A 34 -28.69 8.17 13.22
CA GLY A 34 -28.66 9.42 14.00
C GLY A 34 -27.38 9.64 14.80
N ILE A 35 -26.31 8.90 14.48
CA ILE A 35 -25.01 9.01 15.15
C ILE A 35 -24.16 10.08 14.43
N ASN A 36 -23.69 11.07 15.19
CA ASN A 36 -22.91 12.20 14.66
C ASN A 36 -21.39 11.97 14.66
N ASP A 37 -20.91 10.88 15.25
CA ASP A 37 -19.51 10.46 15.18
C ASP A 37 -19.32 9.50 14.00
N TYR A 38 -18.79 10.05 12.90
CA TYR A 38 -18.56 9.31 11.67
C TYR A 38 -17.42 9.91 10.85
N ILE A 39 -16.86 9.08 9.96
CA ILE A 39 -15.81 9.43 9.01
C ILE A 39 -16.33 9.09 7.61
N GLU A 40 -16.24 10.03 6.67
CA GLU A 40 -16.52 9.74 5.25
C GLU A 40 -15.33 8.99 4.64
N ASN A 41 -15.61 7.90 3.93
CA ASN A 41 -14.58 7.02 3.40
C ASN A 41 -13.84 7.67 2.22
N PRO A 42 -12.49 7.63 2.17
CA PRO A 42 -11.72 8.21 1.08
C PRO A 42 -12.09 7.55 -0.26
N GLY A 43 -12.69 8.33 -1.18
CA GLY A 43 -13.07 7.88 -2.52
C GLY A 43 -14.48 7.30 -2.65
N GLY A 44 -15.25 7.21 -1.57
CA GLY A 44 -16.67 6.82 -1.59
C GLY A 44 -17.57 8.02 -1.33
N VAL A 45 -18.14 8.61 -2.39
CA VAL A 45 -19.10 9.71 -2.25
C VAL A 45 -20.36 9.18 -1.57
N GLY A 46 -20.58 9.53 -0.31
CA GLY A 46 -21.75 9.09 0.46
C GLY A 46 -21.60 7.77 1.22
N ASP A 47 -20.36 7.30 1.43
CA ASP A 47 -20.02 6.11 2.21
C ASP A 47 -19.33 6.48 3.53
N PHE A 48 -19.75 5.88 4.65
CA PHE A 48 -19.33 6.30 5.99
C PHE A 48 -18.92 5.13 6.87
N ASP A 49 -17.85 5.34 7.64
CA ASP A 49 -17.56 4.58 8.84
C ASP A 49 -18.15 5.34 10.04
N VAL A 50 -19.18 4.77 10.68
CA VAL A 50 -19.92 5.39 11.79
C VAL A 50 -19.50 4.74 13.10
N ALA A 51 -19.19 5.53 14.12
CA ALA A 51 -18.84 5.00 15.42
C ALA A 51 -20.03 4.25 16.01
N TYR A 52 -19.79 3.05 16.54
CA TYR A 52 -20.86 2.21 17.07
C TYR A 52 -20.33 1.40 18.25
N THR A 53 -21.16 1.20 19.27
CA THR A 53 -20.83 0.36 20.42
C THR A 53 -21.89 -0.72 20.54
N PRO A 54 -21.58 -1.98 20.21
CA PRO A 54 -22.50 -3.09 20.36
C PRO A 54 -22.82 -3.34 21.83
N GLN A 55 -23.98 -3.95 22.07
CA GLN A 55 -24.30 -4.53 23.37
C GLN A 55 -23.32 -5.67 23.67
N ALA A 56 -23.12 -5.94 24.96
CA ALA A 56 -22.23 -7.02 25.40
C ALA A 56 -22.65 -8.37 24.82
N GLU A 57 -23.96 -8.61 24.72
CA GLU A 57 -24.55 -9.85 24.26
C GLU A 57 -25.85 -9.58 23.49
N TYR A 58 -26.06 -10.38 22.46
CA TYR A 58 -27.30 -10.44 21.69
C TYR A 58 -27.78 -11.89 21.65
N THR A 59 -28.99 -12.11 21.15
CA THR A 59 -29.50 -13.43 20.81
C THR A 59 -29.80 -13.51 19.32
N PHE A 60 -30.04 -14.73 18.82
CA PHE A 60 -30.38 -14.95 17.42
C PHE A 60 -31.49 -16.00 17.29
N ALA A 61 -32.26 -15.95 16.21
CA ALA A 61 -33.28 -16.93 15.88
C ALA A 61 -33.06 -17.44 14.46
N LEU A 62 -33.19 -18.76 14.29
CA LEU A 62 -33.13 -19.43 12.99
C LEU A 62 -34.52 -19.95 12.65
N ASP A 63 -34.99 -19.62 11.45
CA ASP A 63 -36.14 -20.27 10.82
C ASP A 63 -35.62 -21.14 9.67
N GLU A 64 -35.71 -22.46 9.83
CA GLU A 64 -35.21 -23.40 8.84
C GLU A 64 -36.11 -23.52 7.61
N ASN A 65 -37.42 -23.26 7.77
CA ASN A 65 -38.39 -23.34 6.68
C ASN A 65 -38.20 -22.14 5.74
N GLU A 66 -38.17 -20.95 6.32
CA GLU A 66 -38.00 -19.69 5.57
C GLU A 66 -36.53 -19.40 5.26
N LYS A 67 -35.61 -20.19 5.85
CA LYS A 67 -34.15 -20.00 5.77
C LYS A 67 -33.75 -18.59 6.19
N THR A 68 -34.18 -18.17 7.37
CA THR A 68 -33.86 -16.83 7.90
C THR A 68 -33.06 -16.88 9.19
N LEU A 69 -32.22 -15.87 9.37
CA LEU A 69 -31.48 -15.57 10.59
C LEU A 69 -31.93 -14.18 11.06
N THR A 70 -32.47 -14.10 12.26
CA THR A 70 -32.87 -12.84 12.90
C THR A 70 -32.03 -12.58 14.14
N LEU A 71 -31.48 -11.38 14.27
CA LEU A 71 -30.71 -10.94 15.43
C LEU A 71 -31.59 -10.10 16.36
N SER A 72 -31.36 -10.18 17.67
CA SER A 72 -32.11 -9.40 18.67
C SER A 72 -31.65 -7.95 18.76
N ASN A 73 -32.45 -7.11 19.42
CA ASN A 73 -32.10 -5.73 19.82
C ASN A 73 -31.51 -4.90 18.68
N ASP A 74 -32.13 -4.99 17.50
CA ASP A 74 -31.75 -4.27 16.28
C ASP A 74 -30.28 -4.49 15.85
N ALA A 75 -29.67 -5.62 16.24
CA ALA A 75 -28.31 -5.96 15.83
C ALA A 75 -28.19 -6.22 14.33
N PHE A 76 -26.98 -6.03 13.81
CA PHE A 76 -26.67 -6.19 12.39
C PHE A 76 -25.20 -6.59 12.19
N PHE A 77 -24.84 -7.05 11.00
CA PHE A 77 -23.49 -7.55 10.72
C PHE A 77 -22.48 -6.46 10.33
N GLY A 78 -22.38 -5.39 11.12
CA GLY A 78 -21.39 -4.32 10.95
C GLY A 78 -21.48 -3.51 9.65
N HIS A 79 -22.42 -3.83 8.76
CA HIS A 79 -22.97 -2.94 7.75
C HIS A 79 -24.43 -2.68 8.07
N TYR A 80 -24.79 -1.41 8.20
CA TYR A 80 -26.16 -1.04 8.59
C TYR A 80 -27.06 -0.87 7.36
N ALA A 81 -28.00 -1.79 7.20
CA ALA A 81 -29.05 -1.75 6.18
C ALA A 81 -30.45 -1.50 6.76
N GLY A 82 -30.55 -1.15 8.05
CA GLY A 82 -31.81 -0.94 8.76
C GLY A 82 -32.60 -2.21 9.08
N THR A 83 -31.97 -3.39 9.01
CA THR A 83 -32.64 -4.67 9.29
C THR A 83 -31.75 -5.59 10.13
N SER A 84 -32.39 -6.41 10.94
CA SER A 84 -31.77 -7.47 11.74
C SER A 84 -32.15 -8.88 11.27
N THR A 85 -32.96 -8.96 10.20
CA THR A 85 -33.37 -10.22 9.58
C THR A 85 -32.68 -10.39 8.24
N TYR A 86 -32.10 -11.56 8.05
CA TYR A 86 -31.32 -11.95 6.88
C TYR A 86 -31.83 -13.27 6.33
N LYS A 87 -31.81 -13.43 5.01
CA LYS A 87 -31.99 -14.71 4.35
C LYS A 87 -30.65 -15.46 4.32
N ILE A 88 -30.68 -16.74 4.69
CA ILE A 88 -29.55 -17.66 4.57
C ILE A 88 -29.55 -18.19 3.13
N GLU A 89 -28.59 -17.74 2.34
CA GLU A 89 -28.42 -18.21 0.96
C GLU A 89 -27.61 -19.53 0.92
N SER A 90 -26.62 -19.68 1.81
CA SER A 90 -25.95 -20.95 2.08
C SER A 90 -25.26 -20.95 3.45
N LEU A 91 -25.15 -22.12 4.07
CA LEU A 91 -24.40 -22.35 5.30
C LEU A 91 -23.63 -23.67 5.16
N THR A 92 -22.30 -23.58 5.24
CA THR A 92 -21.37 -24.73 5.22
C THR A 92 -20.35 -24.59 6.35
N ASP A 93 -19.51 -25.61 6.54
CA ASP A 93 -18.40 -25.55 7.50
C ASP A 93 -17.38 -24.43 7.16
N ASP A 94 -17.37 -23.93 5.92
CA ASP A 94 -16.40 -22.95 5.44
C ASP A 94 -16.95 -21.52 5.36
N ALA A 95 -18.26 -21.37 5.19
CA ALA A 95 -18.85 -20.06 4.99
C ALA A 95 -20.35 -20.00 5.31
N LEU A 96 -20.77 -18.81 5.76
CA LEU A 96 -22.16 -18.39 5.84
C LEU A 96 -22.39 -17.28 4.82
N TYR A 97 -23.30 -17.51 3.88
CA TYR A 97 -23.76 -16.51 2.93
C TYR A 97 -25.15 -16.03 3.32
N LEU A 98 -25.27 -14.72 3.51
CA LEU A 98 -26.52 -14.05 3.86
C LEU A 98 -26.91 -13.02 2.81
N SER A 99 -28.19 -12.71 2.75
CA SER A 99 -28.68 -11.52 2.05
C SER A 99 -29.78 -10.79 2.81
N CYS A 100 -29.95 -9.50 2.56
CA CYS A 100 -31.08 -8.74 3.09
C CYS A 100 -31.50 -7.61 2.13
N ALA A 101 -32.78 -7.28 2.13
CA ALA A 101 -33.24 -6.04 1.52
C ALA A 101 -32.92 -4.86 2.46
N SER A 102 -32.46 -3.74 1.89
CA SER A 102 -32.22 -2.52 2.67
C SER A 102 -33.55 -1.88 3.06
N LYS A 103 -33.69 -1.54 4.34
CA LYS A 103 -34.81 -0.75 4.87
C LYS A 103 -34.52 0.75 4.94
N VAL A 104 -33.25 1.13 4.85
CA VAL A 104 -32.82 2.54 4.80
C VAL A 104 -32.68 3.05 3.37
N GLU A 105 -32.67 2.16 2.38
CA GLU A 105 -32.56 2.51 0.97
C GLU A 105 -33.37 1.52 0.14
N SER A 106 -34.67 1.80 0.03
CA SER A 106 -35.63 0.95 -0.67
C SER A 106 -35.18 0.65 -2.09
N GLY A 107 -35.28 -0.62 -2.49
CA GLY A 107 -34.85 -1.12 -3.81
C GLY A 107 -33.47 -1.77 -3.81
N ASN A 108 -32.65 -1.54 -2.79
CA ASN A 108 -31.34 -2.18 -2.68
C ASN A 108 -31.40 -3.50 -1.92
N LYS A 109 -30.56 -4.45 -2.36
CA LYS A 109 -30.33 -5.73 -1.70
C LYS A 109 -28.84 -5.90 -1.46
N TRP A 110 -28.48 -6.44 -0.31
CA TRP A 110 -27.09 -6.65 0.11
C TRP A 110 -26.81 -8.13 0.32
N TRP A 111 -25.57 -8.52 0.07
CA TRP A 111 -25.06 -9.87 0.27
C TRP A 111 -23.84 -9.84 1.17
N TYR A 112 -23.75 -10.83 2.04
CA TYR A 112 -22.68 -10.97 3.02
C TYR A 112 -22.09 -12.36 2.92
N ARG A 113 -20.78 -12.45 3.11
CA ARG A 113 -20.05 -13.70 3.27
C ARG A 113 -19.25 -13.63 4.55
N PHE A 114 -19.52 -14.55 5.47
CA PHE A 114 -18.74 -14.77 6.67
C PHE A 114 -17.98 -16.08 6.53
N ILE A 115 -16.77 -16.12 7.06
CA ILE A 115 -15.91 -17.30 7.07
C ILE A 115 -15.40 -17.50 8.50
N PRO A 116 -15.26 -18.73 8.99
CA PRO A 116 -14.67 -19.00 10.29
C PRO A 116 -13.29 -18.35 10.40
N LYS A 117 -12.98 -17.78 11.56
CA LYS A 117 -11.78 -16.96 11.77
C LYS A 117 -10.49 -17.75 11.48
N GLU A 118 -10.48 -19.01 11.88
CA GLU A 118 -9.39 -19.97 11.67
C GLU A 118 -9.20 -20.35 10.19
N LYS A 119 -10.23 -20.18 9.35
CA LYS A 119 -10.18 -20.40 7.90
C LYS A 119 -9.88 -19.11 7.12
N ASN A 120 -10.03 -17.94 7.75
CA ASN A 120 -9.65 -16.64 7.18
C ASN A 120 -8.13 -16.39 7.27
N VAL A 121 -7.35 -17.33 6.75
CA VAL A 121 -5.89 -17.22 6.69
C VAL A 121 -5.48 -16.48 5.43
N LYS A 122 -4.70 -15.41 5.58
CA LYS A 122 -4.08 -14.77 4.42
C LYS A 122 -3.16 -15.78 3.72
N PRO A 123 -3.19 -15.88 2.37
CA PRO A 123 -2.25 -16.70 1.65
C PRO A 123 -0.81 -16.37 2.06
N VAL A 124 -0.02 -17.39 2.37
CA VAL A 124 1.41 -17.20 2.64
C VAL A 124 2.07 -16.78 1.33
N VAL A 125 2.59 -15.55 1.29
CA VAL A 125 3.37 -15.07 0.15
C VAL A 125 4.76 -15.70 0.27
N PRO A 126 5.22 -16.51 -0.71
CA PRO A 126 6.49 -17.20 -0.63
C PRO A 126 7.66 -16.21 -0.70
N VAL A 127 8.79 -16.57 -0.10
CA VAL A 127 10.05 -15.84 -0.21
C VAL A 127 10.86 -16.43 -1.35
N LYS A 128 11.36 -15.61 -2.29
CA LYS A 128 12.13 -16.08 -3.45
C LYS A 128 13.37 -15.24 -3.70
N ALA A 129 14.44 -15.90 -4.11
CA ALA A 129 15.65 -15.29 -4.62
C ALA A 129 15.54 -15.15 -6.15
N VAL A 130 15.10 -13.99 -6.61
CA VAL A 130 15.01 -13.67 -8.04
C VAL A 130 15.84 -12.43 -8.29
N ALA A 131 16.89 -12.58 -9.12
CA ALA A 131 17.70 -11.45 -9.53
C ALA A 131 16.92 -10.54 -10.46
N LEU A 132 17.03 -9.23 -10.26
CA LEU A 132 16.48 -8.21 -11.14
C LEU A 132 17.63 -7.49 -11.83
N ALA A 133 17.46 -7.15 -13.10
CA ALA A 133 18.42 -6.37 -13.86
C ALA A 133 17.72 -5.55 -14.94
N GLU A 134 18.19 -4.33 -15.16
CA GLU A 134 17.71 -3.45 -16.22
C GLU A 134 18.81 -2.51 -16.68
N ASN A 135 19.00 -2.44 -17.99
CA ASN A 135 19.99 -1.58 -18.66
C ASN A 135 19.36 -0.62 -19.67
N PHE A 136 18.03 -0.59 -19.77
CA PHE A 136 17.23 0.35 -20.56
C PHE A 136 17.45 0.31 -22.09
N GLU A 137 18.24 -0.63 -22.59
CA GLU A 137 18.57 -0.76 -24.01
C GLU A 137 17.46 -1.45 -24.84
N LYS A 138 16.54 -2.14 -24.17
CA LYS A 138 15.44 -2.87 -24.81
C LYS A 138 14.15 -2.05 -24.81
N GLU A 139 13.37 -2.19 -25.88
CA GLU A 139 12.05 -1.58 -25.98
C GLU A 139 11.12 -2.02 -24.84
N LYS A 140 11.14 -3.31 -24.50
CA LYS A 140 10.42 -3.85 -23.34
C LYS A 140 11.36 -3.97 -22.15
N LEU A 141 11.10 -3.16 -21.13
CA LEU A 141 11.83 -3.19 -19.86
C LEU A 141 11.53 -4.48 -19.08
N SER A 142 12.58 -5.06 -18.51
CA SER A 142 12.53 -6.17 -17.55
C SER A 142 12.18 -5.67 -16.14
N VAL A 143 12.61 -4.45 -15.82
CA VAL A 143 12.22 -3.72 -14.60
C VAL A 143 11.61 -2.38 -15.00
N ASP A 144 10.29 -2.37 -15.16
CA ASP A 144 9.52 -1.16 -15.46
C ASP A 144 9.13 -0.44 -14.15
N PHE A 145 9.82 0.66 -13.84
CA PHE A 145 9.62 1.38 -12.59
C PHE A 145 8.33 2.20 -12.62
N LYS A 146 7.47 1.99 -11.63
CA LYS A 146 6.35 2.90 -11.33
C LYS A 146 6.91 4.26 -10.94
N ARG A 147 6.38 5.31 -11.57
CA ARG A 147 6.76 6.71 -11.32
C ARG A 147 5.74 7.37 -10.39
N GLU A 148 6.20 7.93 -9.27
CA GLU A 148 5.37 8.61 -8.28
C GLU A 148 5.77 10.08 -8.20
N GLU A 149 4.83 10.98 -8.53
CA GLU A 149 5.04 12.44 -8.57
C GLU A 149 6.27 12.88 -9.38
N MET A 150 6.60 12.13 -10.44
CA MET A 150 7.71 12.41 -11.35
C MET A 150 7.29 13.34 -12.47
N GLY A 151 8.24 14.06 -13.06
CA GLY A 151 7.94 14.97 -14.17
C GLY A 151 7.59 14.24 -15.47
N THR A 152 7.24 15.00 -16.51
CA THR A 152 6.67 14.47 -17.75
C THR A 152 7.69 14.14 -18.84
N LEU A 153 8.99 14.38 -18.60
CA LEU A 153 10.04 14.03 -19.57
C LEU A 153 10.06 12.52 -19.88
N GLN A 154 10.51 12.21 -21.10
CA GLN A 154 10.79 10.84 -21.51
C GLN A 154 11.88 10.26 -20.61
N HIS A 155 11.56 9.17 -19.92
CA HIS A 155 12.39 8.62 -18.85
C HIS A 155 13.39 7.57 -19.36
N ILE A 156 13.19 7.00 -20.54
CA ILE A 156 14.25 6.27 -21.25
C ILE A 156 14.87 7.26 -22.24
N TYR A 157 16.11 7.65 -21.97
CA TYR A 157 16.74 8.82 -22.57
C TYR A 157 18.14 8.50 -23.10
N ALA A 158 18.60 9.24 -24.10
CA ALA A 158 19.96 9.10 -24.60
C ALA A 158 20.97 9.38 -23.49
N ASN A 159 21.98 8.51 -23.34
CA ASN A 159 23.02 8.67 -22.34
C ASN A 159 23.67 10.07 -22.48
N PRO A 160 23.63 10.94 -21.44
CA PRO A 160 24.15 12.29 -21.53
C PRO A 160 25.69 12.34 -21.56
N ALA A 161 26.36 11.25 -21.18
CA ALA A 161 27.81 11.14 -21.14
C ALA A 161 28.25 9.69 -21.42
N PRO A 162 28.18 9.20 -22.68
CA PRO A 162 28.58 7.84 -23.04
C PRO A 162 30.11 7.72 -23.08
N VAL A 163 30.71 7.82 -21.90
CA VAL A 163 32.16 7.79 -21.66
C VAL A 163 32.50 6.59 -20.78
N PRO A 164 33.79 6.19 -20.67
CA PRO A 164 34.19 5.06 -19.83
C PRO A 164 33.56 5.10 -18.43
N VAL A 165 33.19 3.93 -17.90
CA VAL A 165 32.23 3.65 -16.81
C VAL A 165 30.80 3.41 -17.30
N ASN A 166 30.24 4.24 -18.19
CA ASN A 166 28.93 3.98 -18.78
C ASN A 166 28.88 4.37 -20.27
N GLU A 167 29.07 3.38 -21.13
CA GLU A 167 29.04 3.53 -22.59
C GLU A 167 27.68 3.10 -23.20
N SER A 168 26.66 2.84 -22.38
CA SER A 168 25.29 2.54 -22.83
C SER A 168 24.73 3.66 -23.71
N LYS A 169 23.83 3.32 -24.61
CA LYS A 169 23.16 4.29 -25.48
C LYS A 169 22.01 4.97 -24.77
N LEU A 170 21.28 4.21 -23.97
CA LEU A 170 20.10 4.64 -23.24
C LEU A 170 20.36 4.53 -21.74
N VAL A 171 19.74 5.43 -20.99
CA VAL A 171 19.76 5.47 -19.53
C VAL A 171 18.38 5.87 -19.03
N TYR A 172 18.14 5.71 -17.72
CA TYR A 172 16.95 6.26 -17.10
C TYR A 172 17.16 7.72 -16.70
N LEU A 173 16.31 8.63 -17.19
CA LEU A 173 16.20 10.02 -16.76
C LEU A 173 15.21 10.13 -15.60
N TYR A 174 15.72 10.47 -14.43
CA TYR A 174 14.96 10.76 -13.22
C TYR A 174 14.70 12.27 -13.11
N GLN A 175 13.47 12.70 -13.41
CA GLN A 175 13.03 14.09 -13.24
C GLN A 175 12.29 14.25 -11.92
N LYS A 176 13.01 14.68 -10.88
CA LYS A 176 12.41 15.08 -9.60
C LYS A 176 11.60 16.36 -9.79
N THR A 177 10.36 16.38 -9.33
CA THR A 177 9.50 17.57 -9.37
C THR A 177 9.59 18.35 -8.06
N SER A 178 8.77 19.39 -7.93
CA SER A 178 8.58 20.13 -6.69
C SER A 178 7.69 19.40 -5.67
N ALA A 179 7.18 18.20 -5.99
CA ALA A 179 6.52 17.37 -4.99
C ALA A 179 7.54 16.89 -3.94
N PHE A 180 7.07 16.71 -2.71
CA PHE A 180 7.93 16.42 -1.57
C PHE A 180 8.51 15.00 -1.59
N TYR A 181 7.83 14.05 -2.26
CA TYR A 181 8.14 12.62 -2.17
C TYR A 181 8.38 11.95 -3.53
N SER A 182 8.63 12.72 -4.60
CA SER A 182 8.93 12.18 -5.94
C SER A 182 9.90 11.01 -5.86
N ASN A 183 9.50 9.86 -6.38
CA ASN A 183 10.30 8.64 -6.38
C ASN A 183 9.92 7.73 -7.55
N ILE A 184 10.77 6.73 -7.80
CA ILE A 184 10.42 5.61 -8.65
C ILE A 184 10.46 4.32 -7.84
N SER A 185 9.66 3.33 -8.19
CA SER A 185 9.64 2.07 -7.48
C SER A 185 9.32 0.88 -8.36
N TYR A 186 9.81 -0.29 -7.95
CA TYR A 186 9.46 -1.56 -8.55
C TYR A 186 8.95 -2.50 -7.46
N THR A 187 7.79 -3.08 -7.68
CA THR A 187 7.16 -4.03 -6.74
C THR A 187 7.02 -5.37 -7.43
N VAL A 188 7.55 -6.43 -6.82
CA VAL A 188 7.39 -7.78 -7.34
C VAL A 188 6.02 -8.35 -6.97
N THR A 189 5.45 -9.17 -7.86
CA THR A 189 4.13 -9.77 -7.65
C THR A 189 4.27 -11.25 -7.28
N GLY A 190 3.56 -11.67 -6.23
CA GLY A 190 3.44 -13.07 -5.86
C GLY A 190 4.60 -13.66 -5.06
N TYR A 191 5.56 -12.85 -4.61
CA TYR A 191 6.61 -13.26 -3.69
C TYR A 191 7.18 -12.09 -2.87
N LYS A 192 7.89 -12.40 -1.79
CA LYS A 192 8.75 -11.49 -1.01
C LYS A 192 10.21 -11.78 -1.32
N PHE A 193 11.09 -10.78 -1.17
CA PHE A 193 12.51 -10.95 -1.44
C PHE A 193 13.18 -11.91 -0.46
N ASP A 194 13.98 -12.83 -0.97
CA ASP A 194 14.92 -13.58 -0.14
C ASP A 194 16.23 -12.81 0.03
N LEU A 195 16.31 -12.02 1.10
CA LEU A 195 17.47 -11.18 1.39
C LEU A 195 18.70 -11.96 1.88
N THR A 196 18.59 -13.28 2.07
CA THR A 196 19.78 -14.12 2.30
C THR A 196 20.58 -14.33 1.02
N GLN A 197 19.95 -14.11 -0.14
CA GLN A 197 20.56 -14.25 -1.46
C GLN A 197 20.52 -12.97 -2.30
N MET A 198 19.43 -12.21 -2.26
CA MET A 198 19.25 -10.95 -3.00
C MET A 198 19.31 -9.79 -2.01
N ASN A 199 20.47 -9.17 -1.83
CA ASN A 199 20.65 -8.14 -0.81
C ASN A 199 21.46 -6.93 -1.25
N LYS A 200 21.89 -6.88 -2.50
CA LYS A 200 22.62 -5.74 -3.03
C LYS A 200 21.88 -5.16 -4.21
N VAL A 201 21.54 -3.88 -4.09
CA VAL A 201 21.14 -3.07 -5.22
C VAL A 201 22.38 -2.40 -5.77
N ARG A 202 22.60 -2.49 -7.08
CA ARG A 202 23.69 -1.79 -7.77
C ARG A 202 23.13 -0.97 -8.92
N MET A 203 23.75 0.15 -9.20
CA MET A 203 23.44 0.99 -10.35
C MET A 203 24.59 1.95 -10.63
N LYS A 204 24.72 2.35 -11.89
CA LYS A 204 25.52 3.49 -12.29
C LYS A 204 24.67 4.74 -12.17
N VAL A 205 25.18 5.80 -11.56
CA VAL A 205 24.45 7.07 -11.43
C VAL A 205 25.26 8.23 -11.99
N TYR A 206 24.56 9.23 -12.52
CA TYR A 206 25.14 10.49 -12.95
C TYR A 206 24.40 11.63 -12.26
N ILE A 207 25.14 12.47 -11.54
CA ILE A 207 24.61 13.64 -10.83
C ILE A 207 25.06 14.91 -11.56
N PRO A 208 24.18 15.60 -12.31
CA PRO A 208 24.58 16.80 -13.03
C PRO A 208 24.82 17.99 -12.10
N SER A 209 25.87 18.78 -12.36
CA SER A 209 26.12 20.04 -11.63
C SER A 209 25.19 21.18 -12.03
N TYR A 210 24.53 21.09 -13.19
CA TYR A 210 23.62 22.12 -13.68
C TYR A 210 22.29 22.19 -12.91
N ASN A 211 22.00 21.23 -12.02
CA ASN A 211 20.86 21.36 -11.12
C ASN A 211 21.10 22.49 -10.11
N ASN A 212 20.01 23.01 -9.54
CA ASN A 212 20.08 24.01 -8.48
C ASN A 212 20.25 23.34 -7.10
N TYR A 213 21.48 23.36 -6.58
CA TYR A 213 21.82 22.85 -5.24
C TYR A 213 21.90 23.94 -4.16
N GLU A 214 21.75 25.21 -4.55
CA GLU A 214 22.02 26.34 -3.65
C GLU A 214 20.77 26.95 -3.05
N ASP A 215 19.67 26.99 -3.81
CA ASP A 215 18.42 27.57 -3.36
C ASP A 215 17.77 26.75 -2.24
N VAL A 216 17.04 27.47 -1.39
CA VAL A 216 16.19 26.90 -0.35
C VAL A 216 14.78 26.76 -0.88
N PHE A 217 14.16 25.60 -0.62
CA PHE A 217 12.84 25.24 -1.07
C PHE A 217 11.92 24.93 0.11
N ALA A 218 10.61 24.98 -0.13
CA ALA A 218 9.61 24.57 0.85
C ALA A 218 9.84 23.11 1.29
N THR A 219 9.53 22.82 2.54
CA THR A 219 9.58 21.47 3.12
C THR A 219 8.17 20.95 3.41
N ALA A 220 8.03 19.63 3.53
CA ALA A 220 6.76 18.98 3.86
C ALA A 220 6.27 19.30 5.28
N GLY A 221 7.14 19.82 6.13
CA GLY A 221 6.85 20.31 7.47
C GLY A 221 8.13 20.56 8.26
N ASP A 222 7.96 21.07 9.48
CA ASP A 222 9.07 21.53 10.34
C ASP A 222 10.02 20.41 10.78
N TRP A 223 9.61 19.14 10.65
CA TRP A 223 10.43 17.97 10.95
C TRP A 223 11.46 17.66 9.85
N VAL A 224 11.36 18.30 8.67
CA VAL A 224 12.31 18.12 7.58
C VAL A 224 13.38 19.22 7.67
N THR A 225 14.59 18.82 8.02
CA THR A 225 15.72 19.75 8.20
C THR A 225 16.51 20.02 6.92
N ILE A 226 16.27 19.26 5.85
CA ILE A 226 16.93 19.39 4.55
C ILE A 226 15.98 20.13 3.61
N ASN A 227 16.34 21.35 3.21
CA ASN A 227 15.51 22.22 2.37
C ASN A 227 16.20 22.62 1.05
N LYS A 228 17.29 21.93 0.69
CA LYS A 228 18.03 22.12 -0.57
C LYS A 228 18.15 20.79 -1.29
N LEU A 229 18.24 20.83 -2.61
CA LEU A 229 18.56 19.63 -3.40
C LEU A 229 19.89 19.05 -2.93
N GLN A 230 19.94 17.73 -2.73
CA GLN A 230 21.14 17.02 -2.27
C GLN A 230 21.80 16.26 -3.42
N SER A 231 23.13 16.21 -3.43
CA SER A 231 23.89 15.32 -4.32
C SER A 231 23.88 13.90 -3.76
N GLN A 232 22.73 13.22 -3.83
CA GLN A 232 22.54 11.90 -3.23
C GLN A 232 21.51 11.05 -3.96
N VAL A 233 21.57 9.75 -3.69
CA VAL A 233 20.49 8.80 -3.98
C VAL A 233 20.24 7.91 -2.77
N ALA A 234 18.96 7.68 -2.48
CA ALA A 234 18.48 6.73 -1.50
C ALA A 234 17.85 5.52 -2.21
N VAL A 235 18.14 4.33 -1.70
CA VAL A 235 17.42 3.10 -2.05
C VAL A 235 16.73 2.59 -0.80
N LYS A 236 15.44 2.25 -0.93
CA LYS A 236 14.62 1.75 0.16
C LYS A 236 14.02 0.40 -0.19
N LEU A 237 14.04 -0.54 0.75
CA LEU A 237 13.23 -1.76 0.69
C LEU A 237 11.97 -1.59 1.54
N GLN A 238 10.80 -1.89 0.97
CA GLN A 238 9.50 -1.65 1.57
C GLN A 238 8.59 -2.88 1.48
N ASN A 239 7.65 -2.98 2.43
CA ASN A 239 6.57 -3.96 2.43
C ASN A 239 5.31 -3.33 1.80
N SER A 240 5.05 -3.68 0.54
CA SER A 240 3.95 -3.12 -0.24
C SER A 240 2.56 -3.39 0.34
N ASN A 241 2.41 -4.41 1.21
CA ASN A 241 1.14 -4.76 1.85
C ASN A 241 0.62 -3.65 2.79
N LEU A 242 1.47 -2.70 3.18
CA LEU A 242 1.11 -1.56 4.02
C LEU A 242 0.58 -0.36 3.19
N GLY A 243 0.50 -0.49 1.86
CA GLY A 243 -0.04 0.53 0.97
C GLY A 243 0.69 1.86 1.12
N THR A 244 -0.07 2.95 1.34
CA THR A 244 0.48 4.30 1.53
C THR A 244 1.37 4.45 2.77
N THR A 245 1.31 3.51 3.72
CA THR A 245 2.13 3.51 4.95
C THR A 245 3.37 2.61 4.86
N SER A 246 3.72 2.14 3.66
CA SER A 246 4.89 1.25 3.43
C SER A 246 6.21 1.83 3.94
N TYR A 247 6.32 3.16 4.00
CA TYR A 247 7.51 3.86 4.53
C TYR A 247 7.76 3.57 6.03
N THR A 248 6.74 3.19 6.80
CA THR A 248 6.86 3.00 8.27
C THR A 248 7.72 1.81 8.67
N THR A 249 7.97 0.86 7.76
CA THR A 249 8.74 -0.36 8.04
C THR A 249 9.96 -0.52 7.12
N GLN A 250 10.31 0.54 6.39
CA GLN A 250 11.32 0.49 5.35
C GLN A 250 12.74 0.35 5.93
N THR A 251 13.64 -0.21 5.13
CA THR A 251 15.09 -0.08 5.35
C THR A 251 15.62 0.84 4.27
N GLU A 252 16.31 1.91 4.65
CA GLU A 252 16.86 2.91 3.74
C GLU A 252 18.38 2.88 3.80
N ILE A 253 19.01 2.99 2.64
CA ILE A 253 20.44 3.26 2.50
C ILE A 253 20.61 4.48 1.59
N VAL A 254 21.33 5.48 2.09
CA VAL A 254 21.62 6.72 1.36
C VAL A 254 23.10 6.75 0.97
N LYS A 255 23.40 7.09 -0.28
CA LYS A 255 24.73 7.48 -0.74
C LYS A 255 24.73 8.99 -0.98
N ALA A 256 25.31 9.73 -0.03
CA ALA A 256 25.35 11.18 -0.04
C ALA A 256 26.67 11.74 -0.59
N ASN A 257 26.71 13.06 -0.79
CA ASN A 257 27.89 13.81 -1.25
C ASN A 257 28.51 13.25 -2.54
N LEU A 258 27.66 12.75 -3.44
CA LEU A 258 28.09 12.16 -4.69
C LEU A 258 28.79 13.21 -5.56
N GLN A 259 29.87 12.79 -6.21
CA GLN A 259 30.59 13.64 -7.14
C GLN A 259 29.71 13.92 -8.36
N LYS A 260 29.72 15.17 -8.80
CA LYS A 260 28.93 15.61 -9.95
C LYS A 260 29.69 15.40 -11.26
N ASP A 261 28.95 15.41 -12.35
CA ASP A 261 29.42 15.38 -13.75
C ASP A 261 30.30 14.19 -14.14
N ARG A 262 30.02 13.03 -13.54
CA ARG A 262 30.61 11.76 -13.94
C ARG A 262 29.68 10.61 -13.58
N TRP A 263 29.87 9.48 -14.24
CA TRP A 263 29.26 8.23 -13.84
C TRP A 263 29.93 7.66 -12.58
N LEU A 264 29.12 7.18 -11.65
CA LEU A 264 29.54 6.55 -10.40
C LEU A 264 28.88 5.17 -10.29
N GLU A 265 29.64 4.13 -10.02
CA GLU A 265 29.11 2.82 -9.67
C GLU A 265 28.79 2.78 -8.18
N LEU A 266 27.52 2.55 -7.85
CA LEU A 266 27.03 2.50 -6.47
C LEU A 266 26.52 1.12 -6.12
N GLU A 267 26.78 0.72 -4.87
CA GLU A 267 26.24 -0.49 -4.24
C GLU A 267 25.55 -0.13 -2.91
N PHE A 268 24.32 -0.62 -2.73
CA PHE A 268 23.49 -0.50 -1.54
C PHE A 268 23.31 -1.89 -0.93
N ASP A 269 23.98 -2.14 0.20
CA ASP A 269 24.05 -3.45 0.83
C ASP A 269 23.03 -3.59 1.98
N PHE A 270 21.99 -4.38 1.74
CA PHE A 270 20.91 -4.71 2.67
C PHE A 270 21.16 -6.04 3.42
N SER A 271 22.38 -6.59 3.40
CA SER A 271 22.69 -7.84 4.10
C SER A 271 22.48 -7.79 5.61
N SER A 272 22.50 -6.59 6.21
CA SER A 272 22.16 -6.35 7.62
C SER A 272 20.70 -6.67 7.96
N VAL A 273 19.81 -6.69 6.97
CA VAL A 273 18.38 -7.00 7.12
C VAL A 273 17.98 -8.31 6.43
N LYS A 274 18.92 -9.23 6.22
CA LYS A 274 18.71 -10.54 5.54
C LYS A 274 17.56 -11.40 6.11
N ASP A 275 17.23 -11.19 7.39
CA ASP A 275 16.19 -11.94 8.10
C ASP A 275 14.79 -11.36 7.86
N ARG A 276 14.66 -10.17 7.24
CA ARG A 276 13.37 -9.60 6.83
C ARG A 276 12.76 -10.42 5.70
N LYS A 277 11.48 -10.76 5.84
CA LYS A 277 10.70 -11.59 4.90
C LYS A 277 9.45 -10.88 4.37
N ASP A 278 9.31 -9.59 4.65
CA ASP A 278 8.13 -8.79 4.33
C ASP A 278 8.34 -7.82 3.16
N TYR A 279 9.58 -7.62 2.71
CA TYR A 279 9.89 -6.72 1.60
C TYR A 279 9.64 -7.33 0.22
N ASP A 280 9.09 -6.51 -0.66
CA ASP A 280 8.77 -6.82 -2.07
C ASP A 280 8.79 -5.59 -2.97
N LYS A 281 9.12 -4.42 -2.41
CA LYS A 281 9.21 -3.16 -3.14
C LYS A 281 10.59 -2.54 -2.97
N ILE A 282 11.18 -2.14 -4.08
CA ILE A 282 12.41 -1.32 -4.15
C ILE A 282 11.98 0.09 -4.54
N VAL A 283 12.39 1.09 -3.78
CA VAL A 283 12.19 2.52 -4.09
C VAL A 283 13.56 3.15 -4.33
N ILE A 284 13.67 3.97 -5.37
CA ILE A 284 14.86 4.76 -5.68
C ILE A 284 14.46 6.23 -5.66
N GLN A 285 15.22 7.05 -4.93
CA GLN A 285 14.92 8.45 -4.72
C GLN A 285 16.19 9.30 -4.79
N PHE A 286 16.28 10.15 -5.81
CA PHE A 286 17.39 11.09 -5.99
C PHE A 286 17.09 12.44 -5.36
N GLY A 287 18.14 13.18 -5.00
CA GLY A 287 18.02 14.60 -4.70
C GLY A 287 17.59 14.95 -3.28
N GLY A 288 17.29 13.96 -2.44
CA GLY A 288 16.70 14.17 -1.11
C GLY A 288 15.17 14.04 -1.10
N GLU A 289 14.61 13.93 0.10
CA GLU A 289 13.18 13.72 0.36
C GLU A 289 12.64 14.80 1.29
N GLY A 290 11.34 15.08 1.19
CA GLY A 290 10.63 15.98 2.10
C GLY A 290 10.75 17.47 1.74
N HIS A 291 11.35 17.79 0.59
CA HIS A 291 11.49 19.17 0.11
C HIS A 291 11.13 19.33 -1.37
N ALA A 292 10.73 20.55 -1.73
CA ALA A 292 10.24 20.91 -3.06
C ALA A 292 11.34 21.26 -4.08
N ALA A 293 12.62 21.03 -3.75
CA ALA A 293 13.71 21.21 -4.71
C ALA A 293 13.57 20.22 -5.89
N PRO A 294 13.45 20.70 -7.15
CA PRO A 294 13.41 19.85 -8.33
C PRO A 294 14.83 19.51 -8.82
N GLY A 295 14.96 18.53 -9.70
CA GLY A 295 16.27 18.17 -10.28
C GLY A 295 16.19 17.07 -11.32
N ILE A 296 17.21 17.02 -12.19
CA ILE A 296 17.40 15.96 -13.18
C ILE A 296 18.59 15.09 -12.77
N PHE A 297 18.39 13.78 -12.77
CA PHE A 297 19.44 12.80 -12.49
C PHE A 297 19.34 11.68 -13.50
N PHE A 298 20.40 10.89 -13.61
CA PHE A 298 20.39 9.72 -14.49
C PHE A 298 20.92 8.49 -13.74
N PHE A 299 20.38 7.34 -14.09
CA PHE A 299 20.96 6.07 -13.67
C PHE A 299 20.83 5.02 -14.76
N ASP A 300 21.66 3.99 -14.64
CA ASP A 300 21.74 2.90 -15.60
C ASP A 300 22.28 1.64 -14.91
N ASP A 301 22.25 0.51 -15.63
CA ASP A 301 22.75 -0.79 -15.18
C ASP A 301 22.23 -1.16 -13.78
N PHE A 302 20.92 -0.98 -13.56
CA PHE A 302 20.28 -1.37 -12.32
C PHE A 302 20.35 -2.89 -12.15
N SER A 303 20.69 -3.35 -10.96
CA SER A 303 20.51 -4.74 -10.58
C SER A 303 20.18 -4.91 -9.10
N PHE A 304 19.47 -6.00 -8.79
CA PHE A 304 19.23 -6.49 -7.45
C PHE A 304 19.62 -7.97 -7.39
N ASN A 305 20.73 -8.27 -6.73
CA ASN A 305 21.32 -9.60 -6.67
C ASN A 305 22.21 -9.76 -5.41
N LYS A 306 23.17 -10.69 -5.41
CA LYS A 306 24.03 -11.06 -4.26
C LYS A 306 25.24 -10.13 -4.08
#